data_AF-A0A378FUZ9-F1
#
_entry.id   AF-A0A378FUZ9-F1
#
_cell.length_a   1.000
_cell.length_b   1.000
_cell.length_c   1.000
_cell.angle_alpha   90.00
_cell.angle_beta   90.00
_cell.angle_gamma   90.00
#
_symmetry.space_group_name_H-M   'P 1'
#
loop_
_entity.id
_entity.type
_entity.pdbx_description
1 polymer ?
#
loop_
_entity_poly.entity_id
_entity_poly.type
_entity_poly.pdbx_seq_one_letter_code
_entity_poly.pdbx_strand_id
1 'polypeptide(L)'
;MQALKIAVIGGGSSYTPELIEGIIVRYEQLPVTELALVDVESGREKVEIIAALTRRMLKHKGLEQVAVSVHFTLDEAIRGASFVLTQLRVGQLAARAADERLGLKYHLLGQETTGVGGFAKALRTIPVILEVARKVEQLAPEAFILNFTNPAGIVTEAVSRYSKAKIIGLCNVPINMQHMIVGMLGAQESEVKLRFAGLNHMVWVHKVLQGREDVTAKVIDMLCDGKALSMNNIKELPWPAEFLRALKAIPCPYYRYFWLTPAMLAEEIAAANTKGTRAEQVMKVEQELFALYADPQLEEKPEQLSFRGGAYYSEVAVELINAIYNNLGAAAGVRPAAAGDERPDPAGESLRAVDD
;
A
#
# COMPACT_ATOMS: atom_id res chain seq x y z
N MET A 1 -19.00 -19.48 16.34
CA MET A 1 -17.84 -18.64 16.00
C MET A 1 -18.35 -17.25 15.66
N GLN A 2 -17.65 -16.19 16.08
CA GLN A 2 -18.02 -14.83 15.72
C GLN A 2 -17.82 -14.63 14.21
N ALA A 3 -18.83 -14.12 13.51
CA ALA A 3 -18.76 -13.89 12.06
C ALA A 3 -17.65 -12.89 11.73
N LEU A 4 -16.67 -13.29 10.93
CA LEU A 4 -15.58 -12.42 10.48
C LEU A 4 -16.01 -11.73 9.18
N LYS A 5 -16.50 -10.49 9.31
CA LYS A 5 -16.88 -9.62 8.19
C LYS A 5 -15.75 -8.66 7.84
N ILE A 6 -15.42 -8.58 6.56
CA ILE A 6 -14.43 -7.64 6.02
C ILE A 6 -15.12 -6.72 5.01
N ALA A 7 -15.05 -5.41 5.26
CA ALA A 7 -15.51 -4.39 4.31
C ALA A 7 -14.32 -3.88 3.49
N VAL A 8 -14.49 -3.79 2.17
CA VAL A 8 -13.45 -3.32 1.24
C VAL A 8 -13.95 -2.07 0.53
N ILE A 9 -13.46 -0.90 0.96
CA ILE A 9 -13.80 0.39 0.37
C ILE A 9 -12.89 0.67 -0.83
N GLY A 10 -13.49 0.81 -2.01
CA GLY A 10 -12.80 0.71 -3.30
C GLY A 10 -12.76 -0.73 -3.80
N GLY A 11 -13.86 -1.48 -3.64
CA GLY A 11 -14.00 -2.86 -4.04
C GLY A 11 -13.79 -3.09 -5.54
N GLY A 12 -14.09 -2.10 -6.40
CA GLY A 12 -13.85 -2.13 -7.84
C GLY A 12 -12.40 -1.87 -8.26
N SER A 13 -11.43 -1.95 -7.34
CA SER A 13 -10.00 -1.91 -7.70
C SER A 13 -9.60 -3.19 -8.43
N SER A 14 -8.76 -3.08 -9.48
CA SER A 14 -8.19 -4.29 -10.08
C SER A 14 -7.19 -5.04 -9.18
N TYR A 15 -6.87 -4.56 -7.98
CA TYR A 15 -6.09 -5.30 -6.97
C TYR A 15 -6.96 -6.21 -6.09
N THR A 16 -8.29 -6.05 -6.09
CA THR A 16 -9.17 -6.85 -5.25
C THR A 16 -8.97 -8.36 -5.42
N PRO A 17 -8.79 -8.91 -6.64
CA PRO A 17 -8.53 -10.35 -6.81
C PRO A 17 -7.29 -10.83 -6.06
N GLU A 18 -6.25 -10.00 -5.94
CA GLU A 18 -5.06 -10.33 -5.14
C GLU A 18 -5.41 -10.45 -3.65
N LEU A 19 -6.19 -9.51 -3.11
CA LEU A 19 -6.67 -9.56 -1.73
C LEU A 19 -7.51 -10.82 -1.48
N ILE A 20 -8.41 -11.15 -2.41
CA ILE A 20 -9.27 -12.34 -2.30
C ILE A 20 -8.44 -13.62 -2.32
N GLU A 21 -7.45 -13.73 -3.21
CA GLU A 21 -6.52 -14.86 -3.23
C GLU A 21 -5.81 -15.01 -1.87
N GLY A 22 -5.30 -13.91 -1.31
CA GLY A 22 -4.67 -13.93 0.01
C GLY A 22 -5.59 -14.46 1.12
N ILE A 23 -6.87 -14.05 1.11
CA ILE A 23 -7.89 -14.52 2.05
C ILE A 23 -8.18 -16.02 1.86
N ILE A 24 -8.35 -16.45 0.61
CA ILE A 24 -8.58 -17.86 0.25
C ILE A 24 -7.44 -18.74 0.78
N VAL A 25 -6.19 -18.36 0.50
CA VAL A 25 -5.00 -19.12 0.92
C VAL A 25 -4.91 -19.26 2.45
N ARG A 26 -5.42 -18.28 3.19
CA ARG A 26 -5.37 -18.25 4.66
C ARG A 26 -6.72 -18.55 5.32
N TYR A 27 -7.70 -19.08 4.58
CA TYR A 27 -9.08 -19.24 5.08
C TYR A 27 -9.19 -20.08 6.35
N GLU A 28 -8.39 -21.14 6.49
CA GLU A 28 -8.39 -21.97 7.71
C GLU A 28 -7.96 -21.18 8.96
N GLN A 29 -7.09 -20.18 8.80
CA GLN A 29 -6.62 -19.30 9.86
C GLN A 29 -7.52 -18.07 10.03
N LEU A 30 -8.18 -17.67 8.94
CA LEU A 30 -9.06 -16.51 8.83
C LEU A 30 -10.41 -16.95 8.23
N PRO A 31 -11.33 -17.51 9.06
CA PRO A 31 -12.61 -18.01 8.59
C PRO A 31 -13.57 -16.86 8.28
N VAL A 32 -13.28 -16.11 7.21
CA VAL A 32 -14.10 -14.99 6.73
C VAL A 32 -15.48 -15.51 6.37
N THR A 33 -16.52 -14.85 6.86
CA THR A 33 -17.91 -15.23 6.58
C THR A 33 -18.57 -14.27 5.59
N GLU A 34 -18.11 -13.01 5.54
CA GLU A 34 -18.69 -11.98 4.67
C GLU A 34 -17.61 -11.04 4.11
N LEU A 35 -17.68 -10.80 2.82
CA LEU A 35 -16.94 -9.79 2.07
C LEU A 35 -17.94 -8.75 1.54
N ALA A 36 -17.87 -7.54 2.08
CA ALA A 36 -18.69 -6.40 1.63
C ALA A 36 -17.83 -5.48 0.75
N LEU A 37 -18.05 -5.52 -0.56
CA LEU A 37 -17.33 -4.71 -1.54
C LEU A 37 -18.07 -3.38 -1.74
N VAL A 38 -17.40 -2.26 -1.47
CA VAL A 38 -18.00 -0.93 -1.56
C VAL A 38 -17.34 -0.12 -2.66
N ASP A 39 -18.15 0.49 -3.52
CA ASP A 39 -17.66 1.44 -4.51
C ASP A 39 -18.65 2.61 -4.68
N VAL A 40 -18.26 3.60 -5.47
CA VAL A 40 -19.17 4.68 -5.87
C VAL A 40 -20.01 4.25 -7.07
N GLU A 41 -21.11 4.95 -7.31
CA GLU A 41 -22.02 4.67 -8.43
C GLU A 41 -21.29 4.63 -9.79
N SER A 42 -20.35 5.57 -10.01
CA SER A 42 -19.53 5.61 -11.24
C SER A 42 -18.53 4.45 -11.36
N GLY A 43 -18.34 3.66 -10.29
CA GLY A 43 -17.54 2.44 -10.26
C GLY A 43 -18.37 1.15 -10.30
N ARG A 44 -19.70 1.23 -10.45
CA ARG A 44 -20.64 0.09 -10.44
C ARG A 44 -20.18 -1.07 -11.31
N GLU A 45 -19.89 -0.80 -12.59
CA GLU A 45 -19.46 -1.84 -13.53
C GLU A 45 -18.21 -2.58 -13.02
N LYS A 46 -17.21 -1.84 -12.53
CA LYS A 46 -15.96 -2.42 -12.02
C LYS A 46 -16.20 -3.28 -10.79
N VAL A 47 -16.97 -2.81 -9.81
CA VAL A 47 -17.20 -3.57 -8.58
C VAL A 47 -18.06 -4.82 -8.83
N GLU A 48 -19.01 -4.78 -9.76
CA GLU A 48 -19.80 -5.96 -10.13
C GLU A 48 -18.95 -7.03 -10.83
N ILE A 49 -18.05 -6.62 -11.75
CA ILE A 49 -17.08 -7.54 -12.36
C ILE A 49 -16.19 -8.19 -11.30
N ILE A 50 -15.67 -7.39 -10.36
CA ILE A 50 -14.86 -7.91 -9.25
C ILE A 50 -15.66 -8.84 -8.35
N ALA A 51 -16.91 -8.51 -8.01
CA ALA A 51 -17.76 -9.35 -7.18
C ALA A 51 -18.07 -10.69 -7.86
N ALA A 52 -18.31 -10.68 -9.17
CA ALA A 52 -18.49 -11.89 -9.96
C ALA A 52 -17.23 -12.77 -9.96
N LEU A 53 -16.05 -12.20 -10.21
CA LEU A 53 -14.79 -12.93 -10.14
C LEU A 53 -14.51 -13.46 -8.72
N THR A 54 -14.75 -12.64 -7.68
CA THR A 54 -14.59 -13.05 -6.28
C THR A 54 -15.41 -14.30 -5.96
N ARG A 55 -16.68 -14.34 -6.39
CA ARG A 55 -17.54 -15.52 -6.21
C ARG A 55 -17.02 -16.75 -6.95
N ARG A 56 -16.47 -16.58 -8.16
CA ARG A 56 -15.86 -17.68 -8.93
C ARG A 56 -14.60 -18.21 -8.24
N MET A 57 -13.71 -17.34 -7.78
CA MET A 57 -12.50 -17.71 -7.04
C MET A 57 -12.84 -18.49 -5.76
N LEU A 58 -13.83 -18.03 -5.00
CA LEU A 58 -14.30 -18.72 -3.79
C LEU A 58 -14.90 -20.10 -4.12
N LYS A 59 -15.78 -20.18 -5.12
CA LYS A 59 -16.39 -21.43 -5.57
C LYS A 59 -15.34 -22.45 -6.02
N HIS A 60 -14.37 -22.02 -6.83
CA HIS A 60 -13.28 -22.86 -7.31
C HIS A 60 -12.47 -23.51 -6.17
N LYS A 61 -12.39 -22.85 -5.00
CA LYS A 61 -11.72 -23.37 -3.81
C LYS A 61 -12.68 -23.95 -2.76
N GLY A 62 -13.96 -24.15 -3.09
CA GLY A 62 -14.96 -24.75 -2.20
C GLY A 62 -15.40 -23.84 -1.04
N LEU A 63 -15.30 -22.51 -1.22
CA LEU A 63 -15.61 -21.48 -0.21
C LEU A 63 -16.87 -20.67 -0.53
N GLU A 64 -17.82 -21.27 -1.25
CA GLU A 64 -19.08 -20.63 -1.70
C GLU A 64 -20.02 -20.20 -0.56
N GLN A 65 -19.77 -20.65 0.67
CA GLN A 65 -20.46 -20.19 1.87
C GLN A 65 -20.09 -18.75 2.27
N VAL A 66 -18.98 -18.19 1.78
CA VAL A 66 -18.57 -16.82 2.08
C VAL A 66 -19.50 -15.85 1.34
N ALA A 67 -20.25 -15.05 2.09
CA ALA A 67 -21.20 -14.10 1.50
C ALA A 67 -20.44 -12.94 0.84
N VAL A 68 -20.71 -12.68 -0.45
CA VAL A 68 -20.14 -11.56 -1.20
C VAL A 68 -21.25 -10.59 -1.57
N SER A 69 -21.19 -9.36 -1.03
CA SER A 69 -22.16 -8.30 -1.28
C SER A 69 -21.51 -7.06 -1.90
N VAL A 70 -22.28 -6.31 -2.70
CA VAL A 70 -21.85 -5.06 -3.33
C VAL A 70 -22.68 -3.92 -2.74
N HIS A 71 -22.01 -2.84 -2.36
CA HIS A 71 -22.63 -1.68 -1.71
C HIS A 71 -22.19 -0.38 -2.39
N PHE A 72 -23.09 0.60 -2.40
CA PHE A 72 -22.85 1.96 -2.90
C PHE A 72 -22.90 3.01 -1.77
N THR A 73 -23.08 2.56 -0.54
CA THR A 73 -23.05 3.36 0.68
C THR A 73 -22.17 2.66 1.71
N LEU A 74 -21.65 3.41 2.68
CA LEU A 74 -20.73 2.89 3.68
C LEU A 74 -21.44 2.09 4.78
N ASP A 75 -22.67 2.48 5.15
CA ASP A 75 -23.26 2.09 6.42
C ASP A 75 -23.53 0.58 6.54
N GLU A 76 -24.14 -0.04 5.53
CA GLU A 76 -24.44 -1.48 5.53
C GLU A 76 -23.18 -2.34 5.43
N ALA A 77 -22.21 -1.87 4.65
CA ALA A 77 -20.92 -2.55 4.48
C ALA A 77 -20.06 -2.50 5.75
N ILE A 78 -20.04 -1.36 6.47
CA ILE A 78 -19.23 -1.19 7.68
C ILE A 78 -19.88 -1.84 8.90
N ARG A 79 -21.22 -1.86 8.99
CA ARG A 79 -21.93 -2.39 10.17
C ARG A 79 -21.51 -3.84 10.46
N GLY A 80 -20.97 -4.04 11.66
CA GLY A 80 -20.50 -5.35 12.13
C GLY A 80 -19.19 -5.85 11.49
N ALA A 81 -18.50 -5.04 10.70
CA ALA A 81 -17.19 -5.40 10.16
C ALA A 81 -16.15 -5.52 11.29
N SER A 82 -15.24 -6.49 11.19
CA SER A 82 -14.06 -6.58 12.06
C SER A 82 -12.87 -5.85 11.45
N PHE A 83 -12.82 -5.76 10.11
CA PHE A 83 -11.80 -5.05 9.37
C PHE A 83 -12.43 -4.23 8.25
N VAL A 84 -11.93 -3.02 8.05
CA VAL A 84 -12.31 -2.12 6.95
C VAL A 84 -11.06 -1.78 6.16
N LEU A 85 -10.91 -2.36 4.97
CA LEU A 85 -9.78 -2.08 4.10
C LEU A 85 -10.11 -0.91 3.19
N THR A 86 -9.17 0.03 3.03
CA THR A 86 -9.31 1.12 2.06
C THR A 86 -8.28 0.99 0.96
N GLN A 87 -8.76 0.89 -0.28
CA GLN A 87 -7.96 0.80 -1.51
C GLN A 87 -8.56 1.65 -2.64
N LEU A 88 -9.32 2.68 -2.26
CA LEU A 88 -9.99 3.62 -3.17
C LEU A 88 -9.02 4.62 -3.80
N ARG A 89 -9.48 5.25 -4.91
CA ARG A 89 -8.80 6.37 -5.57
C ARG A 89 -9.79 7.47 -5.91
N VAL A 90 -9.81 8.54 -5.13
CA VAL A 90 -10.68 9.71 -5.38
C VAL A 90 -10.26 10.41 -6.68
N GLY A 91 -11.20 10.54 -7.61
CA GLY A 91 -10.97 11.06 -8.96
C GLY A 91 -10.44 10.03 -9.96
N GLN A 92 -10.32 8.76 -9.56
CA GLN A 92 -9.91 7.63 -10.41
C GLN A 92 -8.56 7.88 -11.13
N LEU A 93 -8.24 7.11 -12.17
CA LEU A 93 -6.98 7.28 -12.91
C LEU A 93 -6.93 8.60 -13.68
N ALA A 94 -8.08 9.17 -14.06
CA ALA A 94 -8.15 10.45 -14.75
C ALA A 94 -7.54 11.59 -13.91
N ALA A 95 -7.91 11.67 -12.62
CA ALA A 95 -7.30 12.65 -11.72
C ALA A 95 -5.81 12.38 -11.50
N ARG A 96 -5.39 11.11 -11.43
CA ARG A 96 -3.96 10.77 -11.37
C ARG A 96 -3.21 11.25 -12.62
N ALA A 97 -3.75 11.05 -13.82
CA ALA A 97 -3.12 11.54 -15.05
C ALA A 97 -3.02 13.07 -15.06
N ALA A 98 -4.05 13.76 -14.56
CA ALA A 98 -4.04 15.21 -14.39
C ALA A 98 -2.98 15.66 -13.38
N ASP A 99 -2.84 14.98 -12.25
CA ASP A 99 -1.82 15.26 -11.22
C ASP A 99 -0.39 15.12 -11.78
N GLU A 100 -0.14 14.02 -12.50
CA GLU A 100 1.17 13.75 -13.10
C GLU A 100 1.48 14.82 -14.17
N ARG A 101 0.53 15.13 -15.07
CA ARG A 101 0.71 16.18 -16.08
C ARG A 101 0.84 17.58 -15.50
N LEU A 102 0.16 17.88 -14.40
CA LEU A 102 0.22 19.19 -13.74
C LEU A 102 1.63 19.47 -13.23
N GLY A 103 2.28 18.49 -12.58
CA GLY A 103 3.68 18.62 -12.16
C GLY A 103 4.58 18.96 -13.36
N LEU A 104 4.50 18.15 -14.42
CA LEU A 104 5.37 18.29 -15.59
C LEU A 104 5.18 19.61 -16.33
N LYS A 105 3.95 20.14 -16.40
CA LYS A 105 3.65 21.47 -16.97
C LYS A 105 4.51 22.57 -16.35
N TYR A 106 4.79 22.48 -15.06
CA TYR A 106 5.61 23.46 -14.33
C TYR A 106 7.04 22.98 -14.06
N HIS A 107 7.48 21.91 -14.74
CA HIS A 107 8.81 21.32 -14.59
C HIS A 107 9.08 20.87 -13.15
N LEU A 108 8.03 20.34 -12.50
CA LEU A 108 8.07 19.72 -11.19
C LEU A 108 7.70 18.23 -11.32
N LEU A 109 8.09 17.42 -10.33
CA LEU A 109 7.72 16.00 -10.32
C LEU A 109 6.20 15.81 -10.31
N GLY A 110 5.74 14.98 -11.24
CA GLY A 110 4.36 14.58 -11.40
C GLY A 110 4.19 13.12 -10.95
N GLN A 111 4.29 12.87 -9.66
CA GLN A 111 4.28 11.52 -9.08
C GLN A 111 3.02 11.30 -8.22
N GLU A 112 2.46 10.09 -8.22
CA GLU A 112 1.19 9.77 -7.53
C GLU A 112 1.12 10.10 -6.03
N THR A 113 2.25 10.00 -5.34
CA THR A 113 2.36 10.00 -3.86
C THR A 113 3.42 10.97 -3.33
N THR A 114 4.20 11.57 -4.23
CA THR A 114 5.30 12.49 -3.93
C THR A 114 5.13 13.76 -4.77
N GLY A 115 5.67 14.88 -4.31
CA GLY A 115 5.61 16.14 -5.04
C GLY A 115 4.18 16.66 -5.24
N VAL A 116 3.97 17.38 -6.33
CA VAL A 116 2.69 18.06 -6.63
C VAL A 116 1.55 17.06 -6.73
N GLY A 117 1.78 15.93 -7.40
CA GLY A 117 0.74 14.92 -7.59
C GLY A 117 0.36 14.22 -6.28
N GLY A 118 1.35 13.88 -5.45
CA GLY A 118 1.11 13.32 -4.12
C GLY A 118 0.27 14.24 -3.23
N PHE A 119 0.59 15.53 -3.23
CA PHE A 119 -0.16 16.52 -2.46
C PHE A 119 -1.59 16.71 -2.98
N ALA A 120 -1.77 16.84 -4.30
CA ALA A 120 -3.09 16.94 -4.91
C ALA A 120 -3.97 15.71 -4.62
N LYS A 121 -3.38 14.51 -4.68
CA LYS A 121 -4.04 13.26 -4.29
C LYS A 121 -4.46 13.27 -2.82
N ALA A 122 -3.58 13.68 -1.91
CA ALA A 122 -3.88 13.77 -0.48
C ALA A 122 -5.09 14.68 -0.21
N LEU A 123 -5.15 15.86 -0.83
CA LEU A 123 -6.26 16.81 -0.68
C LEU A 123 -7.61 16.21 -1.07
N ARG A 124 -7.65 15.39 -2.13
CA ARG A 124 -8.88 14.69 -2.54
C ARG A 124 -9.24 13.52 -1.62
N THR A 125 -8.23 12.83 -1.10
CA THR A 125 -8.40 11.58 -0.37
C THR A 125 -8.74 11.76 1.10
N ILE A 126 -8.09 12.70 1.80
CA ILE A 126 -8.24 12.87 3.26
C ILE A 126 -9.72 13.06 3.67
N PRO A 127 -10.54 13.91 3.00
CA PRO A 127 -11.94 14.08 3.39
C PRO A 127 -12.74 12.78 3.35
N VAL A 128 -12.53 11.95 2.31
CA VAL A 128 -13.23 10.68 2.13
C VAL A 128 -12.82 9.67 3.18
N ILE A 129 -11.52 9.57 3.49
CA ILE A 129 -11.05 8.62 4.51
C ILE A 129 -11.49 9.05 5.92
N LEU A 130 -11.57 10.35 6.22
CA LEU A 130 -12.14 10.83 7.48
C LEU A 130 -13.65 10.55 7.59
N GLU A 131 -14.39 10.53 6.48
CA GLU A 131 -15.77 10.06 6.47
C GLU A 131 -15.87 8.56 6.77
N VAL A 132 -15.04 7.74 6.13
CA VAL A 132 -14.94 6.29 6.43
C VAL A 132 -14.62 6.09 7.92
N ALA A 133 -13.65 6.82 8.46
CA ALA A 133 -13.26 6.71 9.86
C ALA A 133 -14.41 7.05 10.82
N ARG A 134 -15.14 8.15 10.57
CA ARG A 134 -16.34 8.50 11.35
C ARG A 134 -17.43 7.42 11.27
N LYS A 135 -17.63 6.81 10.10
CA LYS A 135 -18.59 5.71 9.94
C LYS A 135 -18.16 4.46 10.69
N VAL A 136 -16.87 4.13 10.68
CA VAL A 136 -16.31 3.02 11.49
C VAL A 136 -16.54 3.27 12.97
N GLU A 137 -16.22 4.45 13.48
CA GLU A 137 -16.48 4.79 14.90
C GLU A 137 -17.94 4.60 15.31
N GLN A 138 -18.89 4.91 14.42
CA GLN A 138 -20.32 4.82 14.70
C GLN A 138 -20.88 3.41 14.56
N LEU A 139 -20.40 2.64 13.58
CA LEU A 139 -21.06 1.41 13.12
C LEU A 139 -20.26 0.14 13.44
N ALA A 140 -18.96 0.26 13.66
CA ALA A 140 -18.05 -0.83 13.98
C ALA A 140 -16.83 -0.32 14.79
N PRO A 141 -17.04 0.23 16.01
CA PRO A 141 -15.98 0.91 16.77
C PRO A 141 -14.77 0.02 17.11
N GLU A 142 -14.97 -1.31 17.12
CA GLU A 142 -13.89 -2.26 17.38
C GLU A 142 -13.05 -2.59 16.15
N ALA A 143 -13.52 -2.24 14.94
CA ALA A 143 -12.88 -2.61 13.69
C ALA A 143 -11.56 -1.87 13.47
N PHE A 144 -10.61 -2.56 12.84
CA PHE A 144 -9.40 -1.93 12.33
C PHE A 144 -9.61 -1.42 10.91
N ILE A 145 -9.26 -0.17 10.66
CA ILE A 145 -9.08 0.39 9.33
C ILE A 145 -7.69 0.03 8.86
N LEU A 146 -7.60 -0.78 7.81
CA LEU A 146 -6.32 -1.12 7.17
C LEU A 146 -6.19 -0.30 5.88
N ASN A 147 -5.45 0.80 5.98
CA ASN A 147 -5.38 1.80 4.93
C ASN A 147 -4.23 1.55 3.95
N PHE A 148 -4.59 1.32 2.70
CA PHE A 148 -3.66 1.28 1.58
C PHE A 148 -3.89 2.40 0.57
N THR A 149 -4.98 3.15 0.74
CA THR A 149 -5.21 4.32 -0.06
C THR A 149 -4.08 5.32 0.17
N ASN A 150 -3.32 5.51 -0.90
CA ASN A 150 -2.20 6.44 -0.93
C ASN A 150 -2.67 7.90 -1.03
N PRO A 151 -1.87 8.89 -0.57
CA PRO A 151 -0.57 8.73 0.10
C PRO A 151 -0.72 8.24 1.54
N ALA A 152 -0.30 7.01 1.81
CA ALA A 152 -0.76 6.27 2.99
C ALA A 152 -0.24 6.89 4.29
N GLY A 153 0.98 7.44 4.29
CA GLY A 153 1.52 8.16 5.44
C GLY A 153 0.68 9.38 5.83
N ILE A 154 0.37 10.26 4.87
CA ILE A 154 -0.40 11.49 5.11
C ILE A 154 -1.83 11.15 5.53
N VAL A 155 -2.45 10.18 4.87
CA VAL A 155 -3.82 9.72 5.17
C VAL A 155 -3.89 9.13 6.58
N THR A 156 -2.92 8.29 6.96
CA THR A 156 -2.88 7.68 8.29
C THR A 156 -2.65 8.73 9.37
N GLU A 157 -1.76 9.70 9.15
CA GLU A 157 -1.56 10.83 10.08
C GLU A 157 -2.85 11.64 10.25
N ALA A 158 -3.57 11.93 9.16
CA ALA A 158 -4.82 12.68 9.23
C ALA A 158 -5.89 11.96 10.06
N VAL A 159 -6.13 10.67 9.80
CA VAL A 159 -7.10 9.90 10.61
C VAL A 159 -6.64 9.80 12.06
N SER A 160 -5.37 9.49 12.31
CA SER A 160 -4.84 9.35 13.68
C SER A 160 -4.95 10.65 14.49
N ARG A 161 -4.92 11.82 13.84
CA ARG A 161 -5.06 13.12 14.50
C ARG A 161 -6.51 13.57 14.70
N TYR A 162 -7.39 13.25 13.76
CA TYR A 162 -8.73 13.83 13.67
C TYR A 162 -9.86 12.81 13.85
N SER A 163 -9.53 11.59 14.28
CA SER A 163 -10.47 10.50 14.54
C SER A 163 -9.92 9.58 15.65
N LYS A 164 -10.82 8.85 16.30
CA LYS A 164 -10.53 7.78 17.28
C LYS A 164 -10.53 6.39 16.65
N ALA A 165 -10.81 6.26 15.35
CA ALA A 165 -10.81 4.99 14.66
C ALA A 165 -9.44 4.31 14.73
N LYS A 166 -9.42 3.00 14.96
CA LYS A 166 -8.19 2.20 14.97
C LYS A 166 -7.67 2.08 13.53
N ILE A 167 -6.68 2.87 13.15
CA ILE A 167 -6.13 2.85 11.79
C ILE A 167 -4.69 2.33 11.76
N ILE A 168 -4.41 1.54 10.72
CA ILE A 168 -3.07 1.07 10.38
C ILE A 168 -2.80 1.37 8.90
N GLY A 169 -1.76 2.14 8.64
CA GLY A 169 -1.30 2.44 7.28
C GLY A 169 -0.37 1.36 6.74
N LEU A 170 -0.63 0.87 5.53
CA LEU A 170 0.10 -0.24 4.91
C LEU A 170 0.79 0.18 3.62
N CYS A 171 1.91 -0.48 3.34
CA CYS A 171 2.75 -0.20 2.19
C CYS A 171 3.47 -1.48 1.76
N ASN A 172 3.55 -1.70 0.45
CA ASN A 172 4.24 -2.86 -0.12
C ASN A 172 5.75 -2.63 -0.31
N VAL A 173 6.27 -1.42 -0.08
CA VAL A 173 7.70 -1.12 -0.23
C VAL A 173 8.59 -2.01 0.66
N PRO A 174 8.32 -2.18 1.97
CA PRO A 174 9.14 -3.03 2.82
C PRO A 174 9.19 -4.49 2.39
N ILE A 175 8.05 -5.11 2.04
CA ILE A 175 8.00 -6.52 1.61
C ILE A 175 8.73 -6.75 0.28
N ASN A 176 8.62 -5.81 -0.67
CA ASN A 176 9.39 -5.89 -1.91
C ASN A 176 10.90 -5.74 -1.65
N MET A 177 11.30 -4.85 -0.73
CA MET A 177 12.70 -4.74 -0.32
C MET A 177 13.20 -6.03 0.36
N GLN A 178 12.37 -6.67 1.18
CA GLN A 178 12.64 -7.98 1.77
C GLN A 178 12.94 -9.02 0.68
N HIS A 179 12.01 -9.23 -0.26
CA HIS A 179 12.19 -10.22 -1.34
C HIS A 179 13.43 -9.94 -2.20
N MET A 180 13.66 -8.68 -2.57
CA MET A 180 14.83 -8.31 -3.38
C MET A 180 16.14 -8.56 -2.64
N ILE A 181 16.24 -8.20 -1.35
CA ILE A 181 17.46 -8.41 -0.56
C ILE A 181 17.70 -9.91 -0.29
N VAL A 182 16.65 -10.69 -0.02
CA VAL A 182 16.72 -12.16 0.09
C VAL A 182 17.29 -12.76 -1.20
N GLY A 183 16.74 -12.36 -2.36
CA GLY A 183 17.21 -12.82 -3.67
C GLY A 183 18.65 -12.40 -3.97
N MET A 184 19.05 -11.19 -3.59
CA MET A 184 20.44 -10.74 -3.70
C MET A 184 21.40 -11.61 -2.88
N LEU A 185 21.02 -11.98 -1.66
CA LEU A 185 21.82 -12.82 -0.78
C LEU A 185 21.81 -14.30 -1.17
N GLY A 186 20.93 -14.72 -2.08
CA GLY A 186 20.71 -16.14 -2.40
C GLY A 186 20.24 -16.95 -1.19
N ALA A 187 19.52 -16.30 -0.27
CA ALA A 187 19.07 -16.86 1.00
C ALA A 187 17.61 -17.33 0.92
N GLN A 188 17.18 -18.09 1.93
CA GLN A 188 15.75 -18.33 2.16
C GLN A 188 15.15 -17.13 2.91
N GLU A 189 13.86 -16.85 2.68
CA GLU A 189 13.21 -15.69 3.30
C GLU A 189 13.24 -15.75 4.84
N SER A 190 13.06 -16.94 5.41
CA SER A 190 13.11 -17.17 6.86
C SER A 190 14.48 -16.88 7.50
N GLU A 191 15.54 -16.81 6.71
CA GLU A 191 16.90 -16.56 7.18
C GLU A 191 17.23 -15.06 7.26
N VAL A 192 16.49 -14.21 6.53
CA VAL A 192 16.79 -12.79 6.41
C VAL A 192 15.77 -11.96 7.17
N LYS A 193 16.24 -11.12 8.09
CA LYS A 193 15.38 -10.16 8.81
C LYS A 193 15.86 -8.75 8.56
N LEU A 194 14.96 -7.91 8.07
CA LEU A 194 15.21 -6.49 7.85
C LEU A 194 14.66 -5.65 9.00
N ARG A 195 15.40 -4.61 9.37
CA ARG A 195 14.90 -3.56 10.28
C ARG A 195 14.73 -2.26 9.53
N PHE A 196 13.53 -1.72 9.62
CA PHE A 196 13.10 -0.53 8.91
C PHE A 196 12.91 0.64 9.87
N ALA A 197 13.26 1.84 9.42
CA ALA A 197 12.90 3.11 10.05
C ALA A 197 12.54 4.12 8.95
N GLY A 198 11.84 5.21 9.26
CA GLY A 198 11.56 6.28 8.27
C GLY A 198 10.11 6.75 8.26
N LEU A 199 9.47 6.91 7.11
CA LEU A 199 8.04 7.21 6.89
C LEU A 199 7.52 6.36 5.72
N ASN A 200 6.21 6.38 5.43
CA ASN A 200 5.67 5.77 4.22
C ASN A 200 6.34 6.40 2.97
N HIS A 201 6.79 5.56 2.03
CA HIS A 201 7.56 5.97 0.83
C HIS A 201 8.86 6.76 1.14
N MET A 202 9.32 6.71 2.39
CA MET A 202 10.52 7.40 2.88
C MET A 202 11.14 6.53 3.97
N VAL A 203 11.36 5.24 3.64
CA VAL A 203 11.81 4.21 4.58
C VAL A 203 13.19 3.70 4.19
N TRP A 204 14.00 3.40 5.20
CA TRP A 204 15.34 2.85 5.06
C TRP A 204 15.38 1.47 5.72
N VAL A 205 16.12 0.55 5.11
CA VAL A 205 16.62 -0.63 5.84
C VAL A 205 17.92 -0.20 6.51
N HIS A 206 17.91 -0.12 7.83
CA HIS A 206 19.08 0.27 8.62
C HIS A 206 19.82 -0.95 9.21
N LYS A 207 19.23 -2.15 9.08
CA LYS A 207 19.88 -3.40 9.45
C LYS A 207 19.36 -4.56 8.59
N VAL A 208 20.28 -5.37 8.06
CA VAL A 208 20.03 -6.65 7.41
C VAL A 208 20.67 -7.74 8.26
N LEU A 209 19.85 -8.64 8.80
CA LEU A 209 20.31 -9.79 9.56
C LEU A 209 20.16 -11.05 8.71
N GLN A 210 21.22 -11.82 8.52
CA GLN A 210 21.17 -13.19 7.98
C GLN A 210 21.46 -14.16 9.14
N GLY A 211 20.42 -14.83 9.63
CA GLY A 211 20.49 -15.56 10.91
C GLY A 211 20.80 -14.62 12.07
N ARG A 212 22.00 -14.74 12.66
CA ARG A 212 22.48 -13.88 13.75
C ARG A 212 23.49 -12.82 13.29
N GLU A 213 23.92 -12.88 12.03
CA GLU A 213 24.96 -12.01 11.50
C GLU A 213 24.35 -10.73 10.91
N ASP A 214 24.99 -9.58 11.16
CA ASP A 214 24.66 -8.33 10.49
C ASP A 214 25.41 -8.22 9.17
N VAL A 215 24.67 -8.37 8.07
CA VAL A 215 25.20 -8.34 6.70
C VAL A 215 24.86 -7.04 5.97
N THR A 216 24.52 -5.98 6.70
CA THR A 216 24.10 -4.69 6.11
C THR A 216 25.15 -4.11 5.16
N ALA A 217 26.42 -4.10 5.58
CA ALA A 217 27.53 -3.59 4.75
C ALA A 217 27.69 -4.40 3.46
N LYS A 218 27.61 -5.74 3.55
CA LYS A 218 27.66 -6.64 2.38
C LYS A 218 26.56 -6.31 1.38
N VAL A 219 25.32 -6.10 1.83
CA VAL A 219 24.21 -5.74 0.92
C VAL A 219 24.45 -4.37 0.29
N ILE A 220 24.97 -3.40 1.03
CA ILE A 220 25.35 -2.08 0.49
C ILE A 220 26.41 -2.22 -0.61
N ASP A 221 27.46 -3.02 -0.38
CA ASP A 221 28.49 -3.26 -1.39
C ASP A 221 27.92 -3.94 -2.65
N MET A 222 27.02 -4.92 -2.49
CA MET A 222 26.35 -5.54 -3.63
C MET A 222 25.53 -4.54 -4.46
N LEU A 223 24.89 -3.56 -3.82
CA LEU A 223 24.19 -2.47 -4.51
C LEU A 223 25.17 -1.53 -5.23
N CYS A 224 26.33 -1.26 -4.63
CA CYS A 224 27.39 -0.49 -5.26
C CYS A 224 27.97 -1.20 -6.50
N ASP A 225 27.99 -2.53 -6.48
CA ASP A 225 28.53 -3.38 -7.56
C ASP A 225 27.49 -3.68 -8.68
N GLY A 226 26.39 -2.92 -8.72
CA GLY A 226 25.43 -2.93 -9.83
C GLY A 226 24.16 -3.75 -9.61
N LYS A 227 23.95 -4.33 -8.41
CA LYS A 227 22.60 -4.81 -8.04
C LYS A 227 21.69 -3.60 -7.78
N ALA A 228 20.40 -3.73 -8.10
CA ALA A 228 19.44 -2.66 -7.91
C ALA A 228 18.18 -3.13 -7.19
N LEU A 229 17.63 -2.24 -6.37
CA LEU A 229 16.27 -2.34 -5.84
C LEU A 229 15.36 -1.44 -6.68
N SER A 230 14.49 -2.04 -7.46
CA SER A 230 13.53 -1.34 -8.33
C SER A 230 12.14 -1.94 -8.23
N MET A 231 11.13 -1.14 -8.57
CA MET A 231 9.72 -1.55 -8.55
C MET A 231 9.10 -1.17 -9.90
N ASN A 232 8.09 -1.90 -10.36
CA ASN A 232 7.46 -1.68 -11.67
C ASN A 232 6.93 -0.25 -11.90
N ASN A 233 6.70 0.51 -10.83
CA ASN A 233 6.20 1.89 -10.87
C ASN A 233 7.28 2.97 -10.66
N ILE A 234 8.56 2.61 -10.49
CA ILE A 234 9.67 3.55 -10.27
C ILE A 234 10.82 3.17 -11.18
N LYS A 235 11.33 4.13 -11.97
CA LYS A 235 12.50 3.90 -12.81
C LYS A 235 13.69 3.46 -11.98
N GLU A 236 14.34 2.38 -12.43
CA GLU A 236 15.60 1.96 -11.88
C GLU A 236 16.71 2.96 -12.24
N LEU A 237 17.32 3.52 -11.20
CA LEU A 237 18.55 4.30 -11.30
C LEU A 237 19.53 3.78 -10.24
N PRO A 238 20.78 3.46 -10.59
CA PRO A 238 21.78 3.06 -9.61
C PRO A 238 22.03 4.22 -8.65
N TRP A 239 22.27 3.89 -7.39
CA TRP A 239 22.71 4.87 -6.41
C TRP A 239 24.21 5.15 -6.59
N PRO A 240 24.68 6.39 -6.37
CA PRO A 240 26.12 6.63 -6.30
C PRO A 240 26.74 5.78 -5.18
N ALA A 241 27.77 4.99 -5.50
CA ALA A 241 28.35 4.04 -4.55
C ALA A 241 28.89 4.73 -3.29
N GLU A 242 29.57 5.85 -3.45
CA GLU A 242 30.08 6.66 -2.33
C GLU A 242 28.95 7.15 -1.42
N PHE A 243 27.79 7.50 -1.99
CA PHE A 243 26.62 7.92 -1.24
C PHE A 243 26.07 6.78 -0.38
N LEU A 244 25.86 5.58 -0.93
CA LEU A 244 25.36 4.45 -0.16
C LEU A 244 26.32 4.03 0.96
N ARG A 245 27.64 4.01 0.67
CA ARG A 245 28.66 3.69 1.68
C ARG A 245 28.69 4.72 2.81
N ALA A 246 28.55 6.00 2.51
CA ALA A 246 28.47 7.06 3.52
C ALA A 246 27.18 6.97 4.34
N LEU A 247 26.07 6.65 3.69
CA LEU A 247 24.75 6.57 4.33
C LEU A 247 24.63 5.39 5.30
N LYS A 248 25.31 4.28 5.05
CA LYS A 248 25.28 3.05 5.87
C LYS A 248 23.87 2.47 6.09
N ALA A 249 22.94 2.82 5.22
CA ALA A 249 21.58 2.32 5.21
C ALA A 249 21.12 2.18 3.75
N ILE A 250 20.14 1.31 3.51
CA ILE A 250 19.62 1.03 2.18
C ILE A 250 18.33 1.83 2.00
N PRO A 251 18.32 2.90 1.18
CA PRO A 251 17.13 3.71 0.97
C PRO A 251 16.12 2.97 0.08
N CYS A 252 14.83 3.12 0.37
CA CYS A 252 13.80 2.64 -0.53
C CYS A 252 13.79 3.38 -1.88
N PRO A 253 13.22 2.78 -2.94
CA PRO A 253 13.22 3.37 -4.29
C PRO A 253 12.63 4.78 -4.40
N TYR A 254 11.70 5.17 -3.52
CA TYR A 254 11.06 6.48 -3.54
C TYR A 254 12.02 7.63 -3.23
N TYR A 255 13.14 7.38 -2.54
CA TYR A 255 14.16 8.41 -2.29
C TYR A 255 14.75 9.01 -3.57
N ARG A 256 14.64 8.32 -4.71
CA ARG A 256 15.08 8.85 -6.01
C ARG A 256 14.34 10.13 -6.40
N TYR A 257 13.08 10.27 -6.01
CA TYR A 257 12.31 11.50 -6.24
C TYR A 257 12.78 12.69 -5.38
N PHE A 258 13.59 12.45 -4.34
CA PHE A 258 14.07 13.49 -3.44
C PHE A 258 15.55 13.82 -3.67
N TRP A 259 16.38 12.82 -3.95
CA TRP A 259 17.83 13.00 -4.08
C TRP A 259 18.32 12.93 -5.53
N LEU A 260 17.57 12.29 -6.42
CA LEU A 260 17.86 12.20 -7.85
C LEU A 260 16.77 12.91 -8.69
N THR A 261 16.18 13.96 -8.12
CA THR A 261 15.04 14.71 -8.68
C THR A 261 15.23 15.10 -10.14
N PRO A 262 16.38 15.66 -10.58
CA PRO A 262 16.55 16.03 -12.00
C PRO A 262 16.46 14.83 -12.95
N ALA A 263 17.01 13.68 -12.55
CA ALA A 263 16.97 12.46 -13.36
C ALA A 263 15.55 11.87 -13.41
N MET A 264 14.85 11.84 -12.28
CA MET A 264 13.46 11.38 -12.23
C MET A 264 12.54 12.27 -13.05
N LEU A 265 12.69 13.60 -12.96
CA LEU A 265 11.91 14.55 -13.75
C LEU A 265 12.16 14.38 -15.25
N ALA A 266 13.42 14.22 -15.66
CA ALA A 266 13.75 13.99 -17.07
C ALA A 266 13.09 12.72 -17.62
N GLU A 267 13.05 11.65 -16.82
CA GLU A 267 12.36 10.41 -17.18
C GLU A 267 10.84 10.59 -17.28
N GLU A 268 10.20 11.26 -16.31
CA GLU A 268 8.76 11.52 -16.34
C GLU A 268 8.37 12.36 -17.57
N ILE A 269 9.15 13.39 -17.92
CA ILE A 269 8.94 14.20 -19.13
C ILE A 269 9.08 13.34 -20.38
N ALA A 270 10.15 12.55 -20.48
CA ALA A 270 10.39 11.67 -21.63
C ALA A 270 9.27 10.62 -21.80
N ALA A 271 8.81 10.02 -20.69
CA ALA A 271 7.70 9.07 -20.70
C ALA A 271 6.40 9.74 -21.15
N ALA A 272 6.07 10.90 -20.59
CA ALA A 272 4.85 11.65 -20.93
C ALA A 272 4.77 12.04 -22.41
N ASN A 273 5.91 12.29 -23.06
CA ASN A 273 6.00 12.64 -24.48
C ASN A 273 6.01 11.43 -25.43
N THR A 274 6.22 10.21 -24.93
CA THR A 274 6.35 9.01 -25.76
C THR A 274 5.23 8.01 -25.52
N LYS A 275 5.25 7.35 -24.36
CA LYS A 275 4.31 6.29 -23.98
C LYS A 275 3.14 6.78 -23.12
N GLY A 276 3.15 8.06 -22.73
CA GLY A 276 2.25 8.66 -21.77
C GLY A 276 2.76 8.57 -20.34
N THR A 277 2.11 9.32 -19.45
CA THR A 277 2.32 9.29 -18.00
C THR A 277 2.08 7.89 -17.41
N ARG A 278 2.49 7.65 -16.16
CA ARG A 278 2.29 6.33 -15.54
C ARG A 278 0.81 6.04 -15.38
N ALA A 279 -0.02 7.03 -15.06
CA ALA A 279 -1.47 6.89 -14.98
C ALA A 279 -2.06 6.40 -16.30
N GLU A 280 -1.66 6.96 -17.44
CA GLU A 280 -2.15 6.60 -18.77
C GLU A 280 -1.69 5.19 -19.19
N GLN A 281 -0.46 4.80 -18.80
CA GLN A 281 0.00 3.42 -18.97
C GLN A 281 -0.86 2.44 -18.12
N VAL A 282 -1.14 2.79 -16.86
CA VAL A 282 -1.95 1.96 -15.96
C VAL A 282 -3.41 1.88 -16.41
N MET A 283 -3.97 2.91 -17.07
CA MET A 283 -5.32 2.84 -17.64
C MET A 283 -5.44 1.71 -18.67
N LYS A 284 -4.43 1.54 -19.55
CA LYS A 284 -4.41 0.47 -20.55
C LYS A 284 -4.38 -0.91 -19.89
N VAL A 285 -3.46 -1.09 -18.93
CA VAL A 285 -3.35 -2.34 -18.16
C VAL A 285 -4.65 -2.63 -17.40
N GLU A 286 -5.29 -1.61 -16.81
CA GLU A 286 -6.55 -1.79 -16.10
C GLU A 286 -7.68 -2.22 -17.04
N GLN A 287 -7.76 -1.63 -18.25
CA GLN A 287 -8.74 -2.05 -19.25
C GLN A 287 -8.57 -3.52 -19.66
N GLU A 288 -7.33 -3.96 -19.90
CA GLU A 288 -7.02 -5.36 -20.21
C GLU A 288 -7.38 -6.30 -19.05
N LEU A 289 -7.06 -5.91 -17.81
CA LEU A 289 -7.42 -6.68 -16.62
C LEU A 289 -8.93 -6.84 -16.44
N PHE A 290 -9.70 -5.77 -16.62
CA PHE A 290 -11.16 -5.85 -16.46
C PHE A 290 -11.83 -6.68 -17.56
N ALA A 291 -11.26 -6.71 -18.78
CA ALA A 291 -11.69 -7.64 -19.82
C ALA A 291 -11.46 -9.10 -19.40
N LEU A 292 -10.31 -9.41 -18.81
CA LEU A 292 -10.02 -10.75 -18.27
C LEU A 292 -10.95 -11.10 -17.10
N TYR A 293 -11.18 -10.16 -16.17
CA TYR A 293 -12.05 -10.38 -15.01
C TYR A 293 -13.51 -10.62 -15.40
N ALA A 294 -13.94 -10.06 -16.54
CA ALA A 294 -15.28 -10.28 -17.08
C ALA A 294 -15.45 -11.68 -17.70
N ASP A 295 -14.37 -12.38 -18.04
CA ASP A 295 -14.43 -13.74 -18.57
C ASP A 295 -15.00 -14.71 -17.51
N PRO A 296 -16.15 -15.38 -17.77
CA PRO A 296 -16.74 -16.32 -16.83
C PRO A 296 -15.89 -17.57 -16.57
N GLN A 297 -14.89 -17.86 -17.42
CA GLN A 297 -13.96 -18.98 -17.23
C GLN A 297 -12.77 -18.63 -16.33
N LEU A 298 -12.53 -17.35 -16.04
CA LEU A 298 -11.44 -16.96 -15.15
C LEU A 298 -11.84 -17.21 -13.69
N GLU A 299 -11.12 -18.11 -13.02
CA GLU A 299 -11.36 -18.54 -11.64
C GLU A 299 -10.20 -18.19 -10.68
N GLU A 300 -9.12 -17.60 -11.20
CA GLU A 300 -7.93 -17.22 -10.43
C GLU A 300 -7.43 -15.83 -10.83
N LYS A 301 -6.50 -15.27 -10.04
CA LYS A 301 -5.81 -14.01 -10.36
C LYS A 301 -5.00 -14.18 -11.66
N PRO A 302 -5.16 -13.29 -12.67
CA PRO A 302 -4.35 -13.33 -13.88
C PRO A 302 -2.94 -12.77 -13.63
N GLU A 303 -1.95 -13.34 -14.33
CA GLU A 303 -0.55 -12.93 -14.25
C GLU A 303 -0.36 -11.44 -14.60
N GLN A 304 -1.21 -10.91 -15.49
CA GLN A 304 -1.21 -9.52 -15.93
C GLN A 304 -1.31 -8.51 -14.78
N LEU A 305 -1.87 -8.92 -13.63
CA LEU A 305 -1.99 -8.05 -12.46
C LEU A 305 -0.61 -7.57 -11.97
N SER A 306 0.43 -8.39 -12.13
CA SER A 306 1.81 -8.05 -11.76
C SER A 306 2.35 -6.80 -12.50
N PHE A 307 1.87 -6.54 -13.72
CA PHE A 307 2.29 -5.39 -14.53
C PHE A 307 1.70 -4.05 -14.06
N ARG A 308 0.61 -4.07 -13.28
CA ARG A 308 0.01 -2.85 -12.71
C ARG A 308 0.98 -2.15 -11.73
N GLY A 309 1.89 -2.92 -11.12
CA GLY A 309 2.69 -2.53 -9.96
C GLY A 309 1.98 -2.91 -8.66
N GLY A 310 2.56 -2.62 -7.48
CA GLY A 310 1.84 -2.85 -6.21
C GLY A 310 1.79 -4.30 -5.70
N ALA A 311 2.57 -5.22 -6.27
CA ALA A 311 2.62 -6.63 -5.87
C ALA A 311 2.92 -6.83 -4.37
N TYR A 312 2.46 -7.97 -3.85
CA TYR A 312 2.57 -8.42 -2.45
C TYR A 312 1.77 -7.56 -1.45
N TYR A 313 0.83 -6.78 -1.95
CA TYR A 313 -0.09 -6.00 -1.12
C TYR A 313 -0.96 -6.93 -0.26
N SER A 314 -1.49 -7.96 -0.90
CA SER A 314 -2.45 -8.90 -0.29
C SER A 314 -1.82 -9.69 0.83
N GLU A 315 -0.56 -10.08 0.65
CA GLU A 315 0.26 -10.74 1.64
C GLU A 315 0.36 -9.89 2.91
N VAL A 316 0.81 -8.63 2.79
CA VAL A 316 0.90 -7.71 3.94
C VAL A 316 -0.47 -7.48 4.59
N ALA A 317 -1.53 -7.33 3.81
CA ALA A 317 -2.89 -7.11 4.31
C ALA A 317 -3.37 -8.30 5.15
N VAL A 318 -3.36 -9.48 4.55
CA VAL A 318 -4.00 -10.67 5.11
C VAL A 318 -3.16 -11.23 6.24
N GLU A 319 -1.84 -11.11 6.19
CA GLU A 319 -0.98 -11.46 7.33
C GLU A 319 -1.22 -10.56 8.54
N LEU A 320 -1.41 -9.26 8.33
CA LEU A 320 -1.75 -8.37 9.44
C LEU A 320 -3.14 -8.70 10.01
N ILE A 321 -4.14 -8.95 9.14
CA ILE A 321 -5.48 -9.39 9.57
C ILE A 321 -5.36 -10.67 10.42
N ASN A 322 -4.59 -11.65 9.95
CA ASN A 322 -4.31 -12.90 10.66
C ASN A 322 -3.66 -12.67 12.01
N ALA A 323 -2.63 -11.82 12.06
CA ALA A 323 -1.93 -11.50 13.28
C ALA A 323 -2.82 -10.82 14.32
N ILE A 324 -3.67 -9.89 13.89
CA ILE A 324 -4.63 -9.19 14.77
C ILE A 324 -5.73 -10.16 15.23
N TYR A 325 -6.34 -10.90 14.30
CA TYR A 325 -7.46 -11.80 14.57
C TYR A 325 -7.07 -12.95 15.52
N ASN A 326 -5.92 -13.56 15.29
CA ASN A 326 -5.43 -14.70 16.08
C ASN A 326 -4.46 -14.28 17.21
N ASN A 327 -4.24 -12.98 17.43
CA ASN A 327 -3.33 -12.45 18.45
C ASN A 327 -1.92 -13.06 18.40
N LEU A 328 -1.33 -13.14 17.20
CA LEU A 328 -0.07 -13.88 16.97
C LEU A 328 1.20 -13.10 17.38
N GLY A 329 1.07 -11.85 17.82
CA GLY A 329 2.23 -11.01 18.20
C GLY A 329 3.22 -10.75 17.05
N ALA A 330 2.79 -10.90 15.79
CA ALA A 330 3.68 -10.84 14.64
C ALA A 330 4.32 -9.44 14.49
N ALA A 331 5.64 -9.42 14.33
CA ALA A 331 6.41 -8.22 13.99
C ALA A 331 6.24 -7.88 12.50
N ALA A 332 5.01 -7.58 12.06
CA ALA A 332 4.83 -6.94 10.77
C ALA A 332 5.51 -5.56 10.86
N GLY A 333 6.28 -5.14 9.85
CA GLY A 333 6.96 -3.83 9.76
C GLY A 333 6.01 -2.64 9.64
N VAL A 334 4.94 -2.67 10.43
CA VAL A 334 3.77 -1.82 10.42
C VAL A 334 3.85 -0.95 11.66
N ARG A 335 3.77 0.36 11.46
CA ARG A 335 3.79 1.31 12.56
C ARG A 335 2.41 1.45 13.17
N PRO A 336 2.25 1.25 14.49
CA PRO A 336 1.21 1.96 15.22
C PRO A 336 1.49 3.47 15.13
N ALA A 337 0.43 4.30 15.18
CA ALA A 337 0.59 5.73 15.41
C ALA A 337 1.51 5.92 16.63
N ALA A 338 2.57 6.72 16.47
CA ALA A 338 3.56 6.91 17.53
C ALA A 338 2.85 7.40 18.80
N ALA A 339 2.73 6.53 19.81
CA ALA A 339 2.55 6.96 21.19
C ALA A 339 3.79 7.79 21.53
N GLY A 340 3.56 8.99 22.04
CA GLY A 340 4.52 10.09 22.02
C GLY A 340 5.91 9.70 22.52
N ASP A 341 6.90 10.00 21.69
CA ASP A 341 8.16 10.50 22.19
C ASP A 341 8.76 11.45 21.13
N GLU A 342 9.08 12.66 21.59
CA GLU A 342 9.83 13.75 20.95
C GLU A 342 9.44 14.18 19.52
N ARG A 343 8.48 15.12 19.43
CA ARG A 343 8.55 16.22 18.45
C ARG A 343 8.70 17.54 19.22
N PRO A 344 9.56 18.48 18.80
CA PRO A 344 9.69 19.77 19.46
C PRO A 344 8.39 20.57 19.31
N ASP A 345 7.90 21.07 20.43
CA ASP A 345 6.78 22.01 20.51
C ASP A 345 7.12 23.29 19.72
N PRO A 346 6.34 23.69 18.70
CA PRO A 346 6.57 24.92 17.98
C PRO A 346 5.81 26.09 18.65
N ALA A 347 6.04 26.34 19.94
CA ALA A 347 5.64 27.60 20.58
C ALA A 347 6.31 27.79 21.95
N GLY A 348 7.26 28.73 22.03
CA GLY A 348 7.39 29.61 23.20
C GLY A 348 8.13 29.09 24.44
N GLU A 349 9.38 29.55 24.59
CA GLU A 349 9.96 30.05 25.85
C GLU A 349 9.85 29.21 27.13
N SER A 350 10.94 28.55 27.52
CA SER A 350 11.92 29.15 28.44
C SER A 350 12.94 28.13 28.91
N LEU A 351 14.20 28.54 28.87
CA LEU A 351 15.31 27.93 29.59
C LEU A 351 14.97 27.79 31.07
N ARG A 352 15.26 26.62 31.65
CA ARG A 352 16.06 26.45 32.88
C ARG A 352 16.32 24.97 33.13
N ALA A 353 17.58 24.57 32.91
CA ALA A 353 18.20 23.51 33.68
C ALA A 353 18.39 24.02 35.12
N VAL A 354 18.11 23.20 36.13
CA VAL A 354 19.01 22.91 37.27
C VAL A 354 18.56 21.58 37.87
N ASP A 355 19.55 20.79 38.32
CA ASP A 355 19.47 19.54 39.07
C ASP A 355 18.48 19.52 40.25
N ASP A 356 18.15 18.29 40.64
CA ASP A 356 17.31 17.74 41.74
C ASP A 356 15.81 17.51 41.48
#